data_AF-A0A3Y4YM20-F1
#
_entry.id   AF-A0A3Y4YM20-F1
#
_cell.length_a   1.000
_cell.length_b   1.000
_cell.length_c   1.000
_cell.angle_alpha   90.00
_cell.angle_beta   90.00
_cell.angle_gamma   90.00
#
_symmetry.space_group_name_H-M   'P 1'
#
loop_
_entity.id
_entity.type
_entity.pdbx_description
1 polymer ?
#
loop_
_entity_poly.entity_id
_entity_poly.type
_entity_poly.pdbx_seq_one_letter_code
_entity_poly.pdbx_strand_id
1 'polypeptide(L)' 'MQGELMTIAERFEQKGREEGRQEGTAEKARAIARQLRNMGMTPEQIEQATGLSGAELKKLCAD' A
#
# COMPACT_ATOMS: atom_id res chain seq x y z
N MET A 1 17.74 -32.30 2.70
CA MET A 1 16.70 -31.27 2.89
C MET A 1 16.92 -30.67 4.27
N GLN A 2 17.72 -29.60 4.35
CA GLN A 2 17.84 -28.80 5.59
C GLN A 2 17.11 -27.50 5.33
N GLY A 3 15.81 -27.58 5.47
CA GLY A 3 14.87 -26.48 5.46
C GLY A 3 13.71 -26.96 6.30
N GLU A 4 12.99 -26.04 6.93
CA GLU A 4 11.71 -26.32 7.60
C GLU A 4 11.77 -26.73 9.08
N LEU A 5 12.43 -25.91 9.90
CA LEU A 5 12.01 -25.68 11.28
C LEU A 5 12.23 -24.19 11.62
N MET A 6 11.58 -23.29 10.88
CA MET A 6 11.44 -21.90 11.31
C MET A 6 10.70 -21.88 12.64
N THR A 7 11.31 -21.29 13.66
CA THR A 7 10.73 -21.13 14.99
C THR A 7 9.50 -20.22 14.93
N ILE A 8 8.60 -20.36 15.90
CA ILE A 8 7.37 -19.55 15.98
C ILE A 8 7.70 -18.05 15.98
N ALA A 9 8.81 -17.64 16.60
CA ALA A 9 9.31 -16.26 16.60
C ALA A 9 9.64 -15.75 15.19
N GLU A 10 10.37 -16.54 14.38
CA GLU A 10 10.73 -16.17 13.00
C GLU A 10 9.50 -16.06 12.09
N ARG A 11 8.43 -16.82 12.36
CA ARG A 11 7.15 -16.69 11.64
C ARG A 11 6.46 -15.37 11.98
N PHE A 12 6.43 -14.98 13.26
CA PHE A 12 5.86 -13.71 13.69
C PHE A 12 6.65 -12.52 13.13
N GLU A 13 7.98 -12.57 13.14
CA GLU A 13 8.81 -11.51 12.58
C GLU A 13 8.63 -11.36 11.06
N GLN A 14 8.59 -12.48 10.32
CA GLN A 14 8.36 -12.44 8.87
C GLN A 14 6.98 -11.85 8.54
N LYS A 15 5.94 -12.29 9.27
CA LYS A 15 4.59 -11.77 9.07
C LYS A 15 4.52 -10.27 9.37
N GLY A 16 5.11 -9.82 10.48
CA GLY A 16 5.17 -8.40 10.84
C GLY A 16 5.94 -7.55 9.83
N ARG A 17 7.04 -8.06 9.24
CA ARG A 17 7.76 -7.34 8.17
C ARG A 17 6.96 -7.28 6.87
N GLU A 18 6.22 -8.33 6.54
CA GLU A 18 5.39 -8.38 5.35
C GLU A 18 4.18 -7.44 5.47
N GLU A 19 3.50 -7.44 6.62
CA GLU A 19 2.43 -6.51 6.94
C GLU A 19 2.93 -5.06 6.93
N GLY A 20 4.06 -4.77 7.58
CA GLY A 20 4.66 -3.42 7.58
C GLY A 20 5.09 -2.92 6.20
N ARG A 21 5.57 -3.82 5.31
CA ARG A 21 5.85 -3.45 3.90
C ARG A 21 4.58 -3.14 3.13
N GLN A 22 3.53 -3.93 3.31
CA GLN A 22 2.25 -3.72 2.63
C GLN A 22 1.61 -2.41 3.08
N GLU A 23 1.55 -2.15 4.39
CA GLU A 23 1.07 -0.87 4.94
C GLU A 23 1.88 0.31 4.42
N GLY A 24 3.21 0.25 4.45
CA GLY A 24 4.05 1.34 3.96
C GLY A 24 3.91 1.59 2.46
N THR A 25 3.66 0.55 1.66
CA THR A 25 3.42 0.69 0.22
C THR A 25 2.05 1.32 -0.05
N ALA A 26 1.01 0.87 0.66
CA ALA A 26 -0.32 1.43 0.57
C ALA A 26 -0.35 2.90 1.02
N GLU A 27 0.32 3.23 2.12
CA GLU A 27 0.42 4.61 2.63
C GLU A 27 1.11 5.54 1.63
N LYS A 28 2.22 5.10 1.02
CA LYS A 28 2.91 5.87 -0.03
C LYS A 28 2.00 6.12 -1.24
N ALA A 29 1.31 5.09 -1.73
CA ALA A 29 0.38 5.23 -2.86
C ALA A 29 -0.74 6.25 -2.53
N ARG A 30 -1.28 6.18 -1.31
CA ARG A 30 -2.30 7.11 -0.80
C ARG A 30 -1.78 8.54 -0.69
N ALA A 31 -0.56 8.75 -0.20
CA ALA A 31 0.07 10.05 -0.10
C ALA A 31 0.30 10.68 -1.49
N ILE A 32 0.82 9.90 -2.44
CA ILE A 32 1.01 10.33 -3.82
C ILE A 32 -0.34 10.68 -4.45
N ALA A 33 -1.38 9.87 -4.25
CA ALA A 33 -2.72 10.15 -4.75
C ALA A 33 -3.30 11.46 -4.23
N ARG A 34 -3.16 11.75 -2.93
CA ARG A 34 -3.57 13.03 -2.34
C ARG A 34 -2.81 14.21 -2.95
N GLN A 35 -1.51 14.05 -3.15
CA GLN A 35 -0.68 15.11 -3.73
C GLN A 35 -1.04 15.37 -5.20
N LEU A 36 -1.23 14.34 -6.01
CA LEU A 36 -1.68 14.45 -7.40
C LEU A 36 -3.06 15.10 -7.51
N ARG A 37 -3.99 14.75 -6.60
CA ARG A 37 -5.30 15.42 -6.50
C ARG A 37 -5.15 16.91 -6.21
N ASN A 38 -4.30 17.28 -5.25
CA ASN A 38 -4.05 18.68 -4.91
C ASN A 38 -3.42 19.46 -6.07
N MET A 39 -2.71 18.78 -6.96
CA MET A 39 -2.19 19.36 -8.22
C MET A 39 -3.25 19.44 -9.34
N GLY A 40 -4.49 19.02 -9.08
CA GLY A 40 -5.60 19.09 -10.04
C GLY A 40 -5.64 17.93 -11.04
N MET A 41 -4.95 16.82 -10.78
CA MET A 41 -5.02 15.64 -11.66
C MET A 41 -6.38 14.94 -11.55
N THR A 42 -6.79 14.31 -12.67
CA THR A 42 -8.03 13.53 -12.69
C THR A 42 -7.83 12.18 -11.97
N PRO A 43 -8.90 11.60 -11.41
CA PRO A 43 -8.81 10.31 -10.72
C PRO A 43 -8.23 9.20 -11.61
N GLU A 44 -8.48 9.20 -12.92
CA GLU A 44 -7.91 8.24 -13.87
C GLU A 44 -6.37 8.35 -14.00
N GLN A 45 -5.84 9.58 -13.99
CA GLN A 45 -4.39 9.80 -14.01
C GLN A 45 -3.74 9.38 -12.69
N ILE A 46 -4.43 9.64 -11.58
CA ILE A 46 -4.00 9.20 -10.26
C ILE A 46 -4.00 7.66 -10.19
N GLU A 47 -5.00 7.01 -10.79
CA GLU A 47 -5.09 5.55 -10.91
C GLU A 47 -3.86 4.99 -11.63
N GLN A 48 -3.51 5.57 -12.78
CA GLN A 48 -2.31 5.16 -13.53
C GLN A 48 -1.00 5.41 -12.78
N ALA A 49 -0.87 6.54 -12.07
CA ALA A 49 0.37 6.91 -11.40
C ALA A 49 0.61 6.13 -10.10
N THR A 50 -0.46 5.74 -9.40
CA THR A 50 -0.38 5.12 -8.07
C THR A 50 -0.74 3.64 -8.05
N GLY A 51 -1.40 3.15 -9.11
CA GLY A 51 -1.93 1.79 -9.18
C GLY A 51 -3.11 1.53 -8.23
N LEU A 52 -3.61 2.57 -7.55
CA LEU A 52 -4.78 2.47 -6.68
C LEU A 52 -6.03 2.43 -7.52
N SER A 53 -6.91 1.45 -7.32
CA SER A 53 -8.19 1.40 -8.04
C SER A 53 -9.09 2.60 -7.66
N GLY A 54 -9.98 3.01 -8.55
CA GLY A 54 -10.90 4.14 -8.31
C GLY A 54 -11.70 4.05 -7.01
N ALA A 55 -11.98 2.84 -6.51
CA ALA A 55 -12.59 2.64 -5.20
C ALA A 55 -11.69 3.08 -4.02
N GLU A 56 -10.39 2.80 -4.08
CA GLU A 56 -9.40 3.25 -3.09
C GLU A 56 -9.21 4.78 -3.17
N LEU A 57 -9.19 5.33 -4.39
CA LEU A 57 -9.19 6.79 -4.60
C LEU A 57 -10.44 7.45 -4.06
N LYS A 58 -11.62 6.83 -4.23
CA LYS A 58 -12.88 7.35 -3.70
C LYS A 58 -12.90 7.35 -2.17
N LYS A 59 -12.36 6.30 -1.53
CA LYS A 59 -12.17 6.29 -0.06
C LYS A 59 -11.21 7.36 0.43
N LEU A 60 -10.15 7.65 -0.34
CA LEU A 60 -9.21 8.74 -0.04
C LEU A 60 -9.84 10.13 -0.21
N CYS A 61 -10.80 10.27 -1.10
CA CYS A 61 -11.52 11.51 -1.38
C CYS A 61 -12.82 11.68 -0.58
N ALA A 62 -13.25 10.69 0.20
CA ALA A 62 -14.46 10.73 1.02
C ALA A 62 -14.26 11.43 2.38
N ASP A 63 -13.31 12.36 2.47
CA ASP A 63 -13.11 13.27 3.60
C ASP A 63 -13.89 14.57 3.37
#